data_AF-A0A524FDM1-F1
#
_entry.id   AF-A0A524FDM1-F1
#
_cell.length_a   1.000
_cell.length_b   1.000
_cell.length_c   1.000
_cell.angle_alpha   90.00
_cell.angle_beta   90.00
_cell.angle_gamma   90.00
#
_symmetry.space_group_name_H-M   'P 1'
#
loop_
_entity.id
_entity.type
_entity.pdbx_description
1 polymer ?
#
loop_
_entity_poly.entity_id
_entity_poly.type
_entity_poly.pdbx_seq_one_letter_code
_entity_poly.pdbx_strand_id
1 'polypeptide(L)'
;MLIINIERQEEIKKMLSCCKDYCSGYFQDLQTKGSELKIKEEFKNLETFFNALASKERLIIIETLKDQDRCVCELEAILDKSQSTISHHLRKLEKAELIYSFRKGNYTYYGLIKEKLNTYLKYLIKR
;
A
#
# COMPACT_ATOMS: atom_id res chain seq x y z
N MET A 1 -17.67 -13.60 7.42
CA MET A 1 -17.81 -14.19 6.08
C MET A 1 -16.70 -15.22 5.93
N LEU A 2 -17.03 -16.52 5.85
CA LEU A 2 -16.03 -17.58 5.70
C LEU A 2 -15.34 -17.40 4.33
N ILE A 3 -14.06 -17.06 4.33
CA ILE A 3 -13.26 -16.79 3.12
C ILE A 3 -13.01 -18.07 2.29
N ILE A 4 -13.34 -19.25 2.83
CA ILE A 4 -13.09 -20.57 2.25
C ILE A 4 -14.31 -21.47 2.52
N ASN A 5 -14.88 -22.09 1.48
CA ASN A 5 -15.97 -23.08 1.61
C ASN A 5 -15.51 -24.33 2.36
N ILE A 6 -16.44 -25.02 3.02
CA ILE A 6 -16.24 -26.23 3.86
C ILE A 6 -15.44 -27.29 3.10
N GLU A 7 -15.83 -27.63 1.87
CA GLU A 7 -15.14 -28.62 1.02
C GLU A 7 -13.64 -28.28 0.88
N ARG A 8 -13.34 -27.01 0.61
CA ARG A 8 -11.96 -26.55 0.47
C ARG A 8 -11.17 -26.58 1.78
N GLN A 9 -11.83 -26.39 2.93
CA GLN A 9 -11.17 -26.53 4.23
C GLN A 9 -10.77 -27.99 4.50
N GLU A 10 -11.61 -28.95 4.14
CA GLU A 10 -11.30 -30.37 4.30
C GLU A 10 -10.13 -30.82 3.41
N GLU A 11 -10.10 -30.35 2.15
CA GLU A 11 -8.97 -30.56 1.26
C GLU A 11 -7.66 -30.03 1.86
N ILE A 12 -7.67 -28.80 2.40
CA ILE A 12 -6.49 -28.19 3.01
C ILE A 12 -6.05 -28.98 4.25
N LYS A 13 -6.98 -29.41 5.12
CA LYS A 13 -6.65 -30.24 6.29
C LYS A 13 -5.95 -31.54 5.87
N LYS A 14 -6.44 -32.19 4.82
CA LYS A 14 -5.85 -33.43 4.27
C LYS A 14 -4.47 -33.20 3.64
N MET A 15 -4.26 -32.05 2.98
CA MET A 15 -2.93 -31.69 2.45
C MET A 15 -1.93 -31.41 3.57
N LEU A 16 -2.36 -30.65 4.59
CA LEU A 16 -1.50 -30.28 5.73
C LEU A 16 -1.11 -31.49 6.58
N SER A 17 -1.99 -32.48 6.74
CA SER A 17 -1.68 -33.72 7.47
C SER A 17 -0.56 -34.54 6.82
N CYS A 18 -0.21 -34.30 5.55
CA CYS A 18 0.86 -35.00 4.84
C CYS A 18 2.18 -34.20 4.76
N CYS A 19 2.22 -32.96 5.29
CA CYS A 19 3.28 -32.01 4.96
C CYS A 19 4.44 -31.94 5.96
N LYS A 20 4.31 -32.54 7.15
CA LYS A 20 5.30 -32.72 8.24
C LYS A 20 4.55 -33.35 9.42
N ASP A 21 5.22 -34.06 10.33
CA ASP A 21 4.67 -34.76 11.51
C ASP A 21 3.88 -33.90 12.53
N TYR A 22 2.91 -33.11 12.07
CA TYR A 22 2.07 -32.25 12.89
C TYR A 22 0.80 -33.02 13.27
N CYS A 23 0.70 -33.30 14.56
CA CYS A 23 -0.51 -33.76 15.23
C CYS A 23 -1.73 -32.89 14.90
N SER A 24 -2.90 -33.48 15.08
CA SER A 24 -4.21 -32.82 15.10
C SER A 24 -4.14 -31.43 15.75
N GLY A 25 -4.36 -30.37 14.96
CA GLY A 25 -4.42 -28.98 15.46
C GLY A 25 -3.74 -27.93 14.58
N TYR A 26 -2.78 -28.30 13.72
CA TYR A 26 -2.01 -27.31 12.95
C TYR A 26 -2.86 -26.42 12.04
N PHE A 27 -3.94 -26.96 11.44
CA PHE A 27 -4.88 -26.15 10.67
C PHE A 27 -5.55 -25.07 11.52
N GLN A 28 -5.95 -25.41 12.75
CA GLN A 28 -6.54 -24.48 13.71
C GLN A 28 -5.51 -23.44 14.17
N ASP A 29 -4.25 -23.82 14.37
CA ASP A 29 -3.18 -22.87 14.69
C ASP A 29 -2.99 -21.85 13.56
N LEU A 30 -2.98 -22.30 12.30
CA LEU A 30 -2.91 -21.42 11.13
C LEU A 30 -4.13 -20.50 11.01
N GLN A 31 -5.34 -21.01 11.29
CA GLN A 31 -6.55 -20.18 11.30
C GLN A 31 -6.53 -19.13 12.41
N THR A 32 -6.06 -19.51 13.60
CA THR A 32 -5.87 -18.61 14.74
C THR A 32 -4.85 -17.54 14.36
N LYS A 33 -3.70 -17.94 13.82
CA LYS A 33 -2.66 -17.03 13.35
C LYS A 33 -3.17 -16.04 12.30
N GLY A 34 -3.92 -16.54 11.31
CA GLY A 34 -4.52 -15.70 10.27
C GLY A 34 -5.53 -14.71 10.85
N SER A 35 -6.31 -15.10 11.85
CA SER A 35 -7.29 -14.24 12.52
C SER A 35 -6.63 -13.15 13.35
N GLU A 36 -5.59 -13.50 14.12
CA GLU A 36 -4.76 -12.53 14.86
C GLU A 36 -4.15 -11.47 13.93
N LEU A 37 -3.60 -11.88 12.79
CA LEU A 37 -2.96 -10.96 11.85
C LEU A 37 -3.98 -10.05 11.15
N LYS A 38 -5.18 -10.54 10.82
CA LYS A 38 -6.23 -9.73 10.16
C LYS A 38 -6.74 -8.56 11.01
N ILE A 39 -6.61 -8.64 12.33
CA ILE A 39 -7.09 -7.61 13.25
C ILE A 39 -6.02 -6.51 13.46
N LYS A 40 -4.77 -6.74 13.00
CA LYS A 40 -3.71 -5.74 13.16
C LYS A 40 -3.94 -4.53 12.26
N GLU A 41 -4.40 -3.43 12.84
CA GLU A 41 -4.61 -2.15 12.15
C GLU A 41 -3.33 -1.65 11.44
N GLU A 42 -2.15 -2.01 11.96
CA GLU A 42 -0.87 -1.72 11.31
C GLU A 42 -0.79 -2.24 9.86
N PHE A 43 -1.35 -3.42 9.57
CA PHE A 43 -1.34 -3.96 8.20
C PHE A 43 -2.27 -3.20 7.27
N LYS A 44 -3.36 -2.63 7.78
CA LYS A 44 -4.25 -1.78 6.98
C LYS A 44 -3.60 -0.45 6.62
N ASN A 45 -2.81 0.12 7.52
CA ASN A 45 -1.99 1.30 7.24
C ASN A 45 -0.90 1.00 6.21
N LEU A 46 -0.21 -0.14 6.36
CA LEU A 46 0.79 -0.60 5.38
C LEU A 46 0.17 -0.91 4.02
N GLU A 47 -0.99 -1.57 3.97
CA GLU A 47 -1.73 -1.83 2.75
C GLU A 47 -2.08 -0.52 2.02
N THR A 48 -2.59 0.48 2.74
CA THR A 48 -2.90 1.79 2.18
C THR A 48 -1.65 2.45 1.59
N PHE A 49 -0.54 2.43 2.34
CA PHE A 49 0.74 2.96 1.91
C PHE A 49 1.27 2.26 0.65
N PHE A 50 1.34 0.93 0.65
CA PHE A 50 1.87 0.16 -0.47
C PHE A 50 0.98 0.25 -1.71
N ASN A 51 -0.35 0.26 -1.55
CA ASN A 51 -1.27 0.48 -2.67
C ASN A 51 -1.10 1.88 -3.28
N ALA A 52 -0.79 2.89 -2.47
CA ALA A 52 -0.45 4.21 -2.97
C ALA A 52 0.89 4.25 -3.72
N LEU A 53 1.84 3.35 -3.43
CA LEU A 53 3.10 3.26 -4.16
C LEU A 53 3.09 2.27 -5.34
N ALA A 54 2.14 1.35 -5.41
CA ALA A 54 2.01 0.33 -6.47
C ALA A 54 1.55 0.91 -7.83
N SER A 55 2.34 1.82 -8.40
CA SER A 55 2.17 2.42 -9.73
C SER A 55 3.43 3.15 -10.13
N LYS A 56 3.89 2.87 -11.35
CA LYS A 56 5.08 3.52 -11.93
C LYS A 56 4.95 5.04 -11.93
N GLU A 57 3.79 5.56 -12.31
CA GLU A 57 3.49 6.99 -12.38
C GLU A 57 3.56 7.64 -11.00
N ARG A 58 3.00 7.00 -9.98
CA ARG A 58 3.05 7.52 -8.60
C ARG A 58 4.48 7.51 -8.04
N LEU A 59 5.28 6.50 -8.38
CA LEU A 59 6.70 6.48 -8.02
C LEU A 59 7.48 7.61 -8.70
N ILE A 60 7.20 7.89 -9.98
CA ILE A 60 7.79 9.03 -10.70
C ILE A 60 7.38 10.37 -10.05
N ILE A 61 6.11 10.54 -9.68
CA ILE A 61 5.64 11.73 -8.95
C ILE A 61 6.40 11.89 -7.64
N ILE A 62 6.49 10.83 -6.83
CA ILE A 62 7.20 10.89 -5.55
C ILE A 62 8.67 11.25 -5.74
N GLU A 63 9.35 10.65 -6.71
CA GLU A 63 10.75 10.98 -7.02
C GLU A 63 10.90 12.45 -7.42
N THR A 64 10.04 12.90 -8.33
CA THR A 64 10.01 14.27 -8.83
C THR A 64 9.77 15.30 -7.72
N LEU A 65 8.94 14.97 -6.72
CA LEU A 65 8.62 15.82 -5.58
C LEU A 65 9.69 15.79 -4.47
N LYS A 66 10.70 14.91 -4.54
CA LYS A 66 11.85 14.98 -3.63
C LYS A 66 12.71 16.22 -3.90
N ASP A 67 12.77 16.61 -5.17
CA ASP A 67 13.58 17.73 -5.65
C ASP A 67 12.91 19.07 -5.34
N GLN A 68 11.64 19.21 -5.73
CA GLN A 68 10.87 20.44 -5.53
C GLN A 68 9.36 20.19 -5.59
N ASP A 69 8.60 21.10 -4.97
CA ASP A 69 7.13 21.13 -5.08
C ASP A 69 6.72 21.50 -6.50
N ARG A 70 5.67 20.85 -7.04
CA ARG A 70 5.23 21.03 -8.44
C ARG A 70 3.74 21.23 -8.60
N CYS A 71 3.34 22.02 -9.60
CA CYS A 71 1.95 22.09 -10.03
C CYS A 71 1.55 20.85 -10.84
N VAL A 72 0.24 20.65 -11.03
CA VAL A 72 -0.29 19.60 -11.92
C VAL A 72 0.26 19.75 -13.34
N CYS A 73 0.36 20.98 -13.84
CA CYS A 73 0.90 21.29 -15.17
C CYS A 73 2.32 20.75 -15.40
N GLU A 74 3.21 20.92 -14.43
CA GLU A 74 4.57 20.39 -14.50
C GLU A 74 4.57 18.86 -14.48
N LEU A 75 3.70 18.25 -13.67
CA LEU A 75 3.58 16.79 -13.60
C LEU A 75 3.01 16.20 -14.89
N GLU A 76 2.08 16.88 -15.56
CA GLU A 76 1.61 16.50 -16.90
C GLU A 76 2.77 16.49 -17.91
N ALA A 77 3.62 17.52 -17.90
CA ALA A 77 4.79 17.60 -18.78
C ALA A 77 5.82 16.49 -18.51
N ILE A 78 6.02 16.10 -17.24
CA ILE A 78 6.97 15.05 -16.85
C ILE A 78 6.46 13.65 -17.22
N LEU A 79 5.17 13.41 -17.04
CA LEU A 79 4.57 12.07 -17.21
C LEU A 79 3.96 11.82 -18.59
N ASP A 80 3.78 12.87 -19.40
CA ASP A 80 3.04 12.85 -20.66
C ASP A 80 1.65 12.21 -20.49
N LYS A 81 0.89 12.76 -19.53
CA LYS A 81 -0.47 12.32 -19.18
C LYS A 81 -1.40 13.50 -18.99
N SER A 82 -2.70 13.23 -19.15
CA SER A 82 -3.74 14.23 -18.92
C SER A 82 -3.83 14.66 -17.45
N GLN A 83 -4.27 15.89 -17.25
CA GLN A 83 -4.54 16.48 -15.94
C GLN A 83 -5.45 15.60 -15.07
N SER A 84 -6.46 14.97 -15.68
CA SER A 84 -7.39 14.07 -14.98
C SER A 84 -6.68 12.82 -14.43
N THR A 85 -5.75 12.26 -15.20
CA THR A 85 -4.93 11.11 -14.80
C THR A 85 -3.99 11.49 -13.66
N ILE A 86 -3.30 12.62 -13.80
CA ILE A 86 -2.40 13.14 -12.75
C ILE A 86 -3.18 13.42 -11.46
N SER A 87 -4.33 14.08 -11.55
CA SER A 87 -5.19 14.38 -10.40
C SER A 87 -5.69 13.11 -9.69
N HIS A 88 -5.91 12.02 -10.42
CA HIS A 88 -6.23 10.72 -9.81
C HIS A 88 -5.04 10.14 -9.03
N HIS A 89 -3.84 10.22 -9.59
CA HIS A 89 -2.63 9.78 -8.89
C HIS A 89 -2.36 10.60 -7.63
N LEU A 90 -2.47 11.93 -7.71
CA LEU A 90 -2.27 12.84 -6.58
C LEU A 90 -3.27 12.56 -5.45
N ARG A 91 -4.56 12.37 -5.77
CA ARG A 91 -5.58 12.02 -4.75
C ARG A 91 -5.26 10.71 -4.03
N LYS A 92 -4.70 9.71 -4.72
CA LYS A 92 -4.28 8.45 -4.06
C LYS A 92 -3.10 8.67 -3.12
N LEU A 93 -2.15 9.51 -3.51
CA LEU A 93 -0.99 9.86 -2.68
C LEU A 93 -1.38 10.72 -1.47
N GLU A 94 -2.28 11.69 -1.63
CA GLU A 94 -2.83 12.51 -0.54
C GLU A 94 -3.60 11.64 0.47
N LYS A 95 -4.43 10.71 0.01
CA LYS A 95 -5.15 9.77 0.89
C LYS A 95 -4.22 8.88 1.71
N ALA A 96 -3.01 8.61 1.20
CA ALA A 96 -1.98 7.86 1.93
C ALA A 96 -1.05 8.77 2.75
N GLU A 97 -1.34 10.08 2.81
CA GLU A 97 -0.57 11.09 3.54
C GLU A 97 0.90 11.15 3.08
N LEU A 98 1.16 10.87 1.80
CA LEU A 98 2.50 10.92 1.22
C LEU A 98 2.86 12.28 0.66
N ILE A 99 1.85 13.06 0.27
CA ILE A 99 2.01 14.39 -0.27
C ILE A 99 1.03 15.34 0.41
N TYR A 100 1.36 16.62 0.39
CA TYR A 100 0.47 17.71 0.76
C TYR A 100 0.23 18.62 -0.45
N SER A 101 -0.83 19.42 -0.40
CA SER A 101 -1.12 20.43 -1.41
C SER A 101 -1.29 21.81 -0.79
N PHE A 102 -0.92 22.84 -1.53
CA PHE A 102 -1.05 24.24 -1.13
C PHE A 102 -1.22 25.14 -2.35
N ARG A 103 -1.80 26.33 -2.17
CA ARG A 103 -1.97 27.29 -3.27
C ARG A 103 -0.83 28.31 -3.29
N LYS A 104 -0.30 28.56 -4.49
CA LYS A 104 0.68 29.62 -4.77
C LYS A 104 0.24 30.36 -6.03
N GLY A 105 -0.29 31.57 -5.83
CA GLY A 105 -0.97 32.33 -6.89
C GLY A 105 -2.19 31.58 -7.39
N ASN A 106 -2.29 31.39 -8.70
CA ASN A 106 -3.43 30.73 -9.34
C ASN A 106 -3.31 29.19 -9.41
N TYR A 107 -2.20 28.63 -8.92
CA TYR A 107 -1.92 27.20 -9.06
C TYR A 107 -1.89 26.49 -7.71
N THR A 108 -2.35 25.24 -7.70
CA THR A 108 -2.13 24.31 -6.59
C THR A 108 -0.83 23.55 -6.84
N TYR A 109 0.06 23.59 -5.85
CA TYR A 109 1.31 22.86 -5.81
C TYR A 109 1.19 21.67 -4.88
N TYR A 110 1.99 20.64 -5.15
CA TYR A 110 2.08 19.43 -4.38
C TYR A 110 3.52 19.26 -3.89
N GLY A 111 3.68 18.86 -2.63
CA GLY A 111 4.98 18.60 -2.01
C GLY A 111 5.01 17.26 -1.29
N LEU A 112 6.21 16.72 -1.09
CA LEU A 112 6.42 15.41 -0.47
C LEU A 112 6.49 15.48 1.07
N ILE A 113 5.78 14.60 1.76
CA ILE A 113 5.90 14.40 3.22
C ILE A 113 6.97 13.34 3.49
N LYS A 114 8.23 13.77 3.60
CA LYS A 114 9.42 12.88 3.70
C LYS A 114 9.36 11.97 4.93
N GLU A 115 8.86 12.47 6.06
CA GLU A 115 8.76 11.76 7.32
C GLU A 115 7.81 10.56 7.20
N LYS A 116 6.69 10.73 6.48
CA LYS A 116 5.72 9.65 6.28
C LYS A 116 6.29 8.54 5.41
N LEU A 117 7.00 8.90 4.34
CA LEU A 117 7.68 7.95 3.47
C LEU A 117 8.70 7.10 4.26
N ASN A 118 9.55 7.74 5.06
CA ASN A 118 10.56 7.07 5.88
C ASN A 118 9.94 6.19 6.98
N THR A 119 8.82 6.61 7.55
CA THR A 119 8.11 5.86 8.60
C THR A 119 7.71 4.47 8.15
N TYR A 120 7.31 4.30 6.89
CA TYR A 120 6.89 3.00 6.37
C TYR A 120 8.01 2.21 5.70
N LEU A 121 9.01 2.88 5.09
CA LEU A 121 10.16 2.19 4.50
C LEU A 121 11.01 1.42 5.53
N LYS A 122 11.00 1.84 6.81
CA LYS A 122 11.70 1.11 7.88
C LYS A 122 11.23 -0.34 8.05
N TYR A 123 9.99 -0.66 7.65
CA TYR A 123 9.46 -2.03 7.69
C TYR A 123 10.06 -2.93 6.62
N LEU A 124 10.65 -2.37 5.56
CA LEU A 124 11.29 -3.10 4.47
C LEU A 124 12.81 -3.22 4.63
N ILE A 125 13.44 -2.26 5.31
CA ILE A 125 14.90 -2.12 5.35
C ILE A 125 15.51 -2.79 6.61
N LYS A 126 14.71 -3.23 7.57
CA LYS A 126 15.21 -4.05 8.70
C LYS A 126 15.62 -5.44 8.20
N ARG A 127 16.89 -5.57 7.83
CA ARG A 127 17.66 -6.82 7.86
C ARG A 127 18.59 -6.79 9.06
#